data_AF-A0AAN0IUG8-F1
#
_entry.id   AF-A0AAN0IUG8-F1
#
_cell.length_a   1.000
_cell.length_b   1.000
_cell.length_c   1.000
_cell.angle_alpha   90.00
_cell.angle_beta   90.00
_cell.angle_gamma   90.00
#
_symmetry.space_group_name_H-M   'P 1'
#
loop_
_entity.id
_entity.type
_entity.pdbx_description
1 polymer ?
#
loop_
_entity_poly.entity_id
_entity_poly.type
_entity_poly.pdbx_seq_one_letter_code
_entity_poly.pdbx_strand_id
1 'polypeptide(L)'
;MRYQYDIIHVPGKDLNTADFLSRSPLQETGSNELQEEVQAYVDNIVQHLPASDERLIQIRDHQRKDPMLCTWRDQILGEGKRRNSKISNYADLSVKDGLLLKGDRIVIPKDLQQEVLKQLHSGHQGIVKTKERARISVWWPGITKDIETYVGKCTICCKNQYPKYEPMCPSELPTNPWQKVGTDLFMWKQNNYLLVIDYYSRYIEIAKLNTTTSEGVIHHLKSIFARHGLPQ
;
A
#
# COMPACT_ATOMS: atom_id res chain seq x y z
N MET A 1 -40.06 0.43 -2.39
CA MET A 1 -39.87 -0.35 -1.14
C MET A 1 -41.13 -0.22 -0.32
N ARG A 2 -41.66 -1.33 0.19
CA ARG A 2 -43.04 -1.46 0.71
C ARG A 2 -43.08 -1.76 2.22
N TYR A 3 -42.17 -1.16 2.98
CA TYR A 3 -42.20 -1.24 4.45
C TYR A 3 -41.90 0.12 5.04
N GLN A 4 -42.73 0.50 6.02
CA GLN A 4 -42.58 1.67 6.86
C GLN A 4 -42.47 1.15 8.29
N TYR A 5 -41.37 1.48 8.96
CA TYR A 5 -41.09 1.04 10.32
C TYR A 5 -40.87 2.27 11.20
N ASP A 6 -41.38 2.18 12.42
CA ASP A 6 -41.14 3.15 13.48
C ASP A 6 -40.11 2.57 14.45
N ILE A 7 -38.96 3.22 14.52
CA ILE A 7 -37.87 2.83 15.44
C ILE A 7 -38.03 3.67 16.71
N ILE A 8 -38.33 3.01 17.82
CA ILE A 8 -38.49 3.65 19.13
C ILE A 8 -37.38 3.17 20.05
N HIS A 9 -36.64 4.10 20.63
CA HIS A 9 -35.60 3.80 21.60
C HIS A 9 -36.21 3.46 22.96
N VAL A 10 -35.89 2.28 23.49
CA VAL A 10 -36.27 1.86 24.84
C VAL A 10 -35.03 1.88 25.74
N PRO A 11 -35.02 2.67 26.83
CA PRO A 11 -33.92 2.68 27.80
C PRO A 11 -33.69 1.29 28.40
N GLY A 12 -32.43 0.85 28.53
CA GLY A 12 -32.09 -0.51 28.98
C GLY A 12 -32.60 -0.92 30.36
N LYS A 13 -33.00 0.04 31.20
CA LYS A 13 -33.66 -0.19 32.51
C LYS A 13 -35.10 -0.70 32.40
N ASP A 14 -35.75 -0.46 31.26
CA ASP A 14 -37.13 -0.88 30.97
C ASP A 14 -37.16 -2.20 30.17
N LEU A 15 -35.98 -2.73 29.80
CA LEU A 15 -35.80 -4.09 29.26
C LEU A 15 -35.82 -5.12 30.41
N ASN A 16 -37.02 -5.42 30.92
CA ASN A 16 -37.24 -6.40 31.99
C ASN A 16 -36.93 -7.85 31.60
N THR A 17 -36.66 -8.11 30.32
CA THR A 17 -36.25 -9.41 29.80
C THR A 17 -35.00 -9.15 28.97
N ALA A 18 -33.83 -9.49 29.49
CA ALA A 18 -32.65 -9.65 28.64
C ALA A 18 -33.03 -10.65 27.52
N ASP A 19 -32.57 -10.40 26.30
CA ASP A 19 -32.78 -11.28 25.15
C ASP A 19 -32.20 -12.68 25.43
N PHE A 20 -33.03 -13.51 26.07
CA PHE A 20 -32.71 -14.87 26.50
C PHE A 20 -32.80 -15.85 25.31
N LEU A 21 -33.48 -15.44 24.23
CA LEU A 21 -33.68 -16.26 23.04
C LEU A 21 -32.48 -16.23 22.08
N SER A 22 -31.65 -15.18 22.10
CA SER A 22 -30.40 -15.16 21.34
C SER A 22 -29.36 -16.18 21.81
N ARG A 23 -29.45 -16.70 23.05
CA ARG A 23 -28.32 -17.42 23.70
C ARG A 23 -28.68 -18.77 24.33
N SER A 24 -29.91 -19.24 24.18
CA SER A 24 -30.29 -20.58 24.61
C SER A 24 -30.25 -21.50 23.40
N PRO A 25 -29.16 -22.26 23.15
CA PRO A 25 -29.13 -23.22 22.06
C PRO A 25 -30.25 -24.23 22.30
N LEU A 26 -31.29 -24.19 21.47
CA LEU A 26 -32.27 -25.26 21.40
C LEU A 26 -31.50 -26.54 21.04
N GLN A 27 -31.94 -27.69 21.52
CA GLN A 27 -31.47 -28.97 21.00
C GLN A 27 -32.00 -29.09 19.57
N GLU A 28 -31.40 -28.38 18.62
CA GLU A 28 -31.81 -28.45 17.23
C GLU A 28 -31.43 -29.81 16.68
N THR A 29 -32.46 -30.62 16.46
CA THR A 29 -32.52 -31.49 15.28
C THR A 29 -32.16 -30.61 14.08
N GLY A 30 -30.96 -30.82 13.50
CA GLY A 30 -30.42 -29.95 12.46
C GLY A 30 -31.44 -29.63 11.38
N SER A 31 -31.83 -28.37 11.30
CA SER A 31 -32.62 -27.87 10.18
C SER A 31 -31.70 -27.80 8.96
N ASN A 32 -32.14 -28.37 7.84
CA ASN A 32 -31.42 -28.27 6.57
C ASN A 32 -31.24 -26.81 6.12
N GLU A 33 -32.05 -25.87 6.61
CA GLU A 33 -31.99 -24.44 6.25
C GLU A 33 -30.60 -23.81 6.49
N LEU A 34 -29.97 -24.05 7.65
CA LEU A 34 -28.64 -23.48 7.92
C LEU A 34 -27.57 -24.09 6.99
N GLN A 35 -27.68 -25.39 6.69
CA GLN A 35 -26.77 -26.05 5.75
C GLN A 35 -26.98 -25.53 4.32
N GLU A 36 -28.23 -25.28 3.92
CA GLU A 36 -28.59 -24.71 2.63
C GLU A 36 -28.09 -23.27 2.47
N GLU A 37 -28.21 -22.43 3.49
CA GLU A 37 -27.67 -21.06 3.48
C GLU A 37 -26.15 -21.03 3.37
N VAL A 38 -25.46 -21.85 4.18
CA VAL A 38 -23.99 -21.98 4.12
C VAL A 38 -23.55 -22.47 2.75
N GLN A 39 -24.25 -23.47 2.20
CA GLN A 39 -23.96 -24.04 0.90
C GLN A 39 -24.19 -23.00 -0.22
N ALA A 40 -25.27 -22.22 -0.16
CA ALA A 40 -25.55 -21.14 -1.10
C ALA A 40 -24.50 -20.03 -1.07
N TYR A 41 -24.01 -19.66 0.13
CA TYR A 41 -22.93 -18.69 0.29
C TYR A 41 -21.62 -19.18 -0.36
N VAL A 42 -21.25 -20.44 -0.10
CA VAL A 42 -20.05 -21.05 -0.70
C VAL A 42 -20.17 -21.12 -2.22
N ASP A 43 -21.34 -21.51 -2.74
CA ASP A 43 -21.57 -21.59 -4.17
C ASP A 43 -21.52 -20.20 -4.83
N ASN A 44 -22.00 -19.16 -4.14
CA ASN A 44 -21.84 -17.78 -4.59
C ASN A 44 -20.37 -17.38 -4.72
N ILE A 45 -19.52 -17.69 -3.73
CA ILE A 45 -18.07 -17.43 -3.79
C ILE A 45 -17.45 -18.12 -5.00
N VAL A 46 -17.74 -19.41 -5.21
CA VAL A 46 -17.17 -20.19 -6.31
C VAL A 46 -17.58 -19.61 -7.67
N GLN A 47 -18.85 -19.22 -7.83
CA GLN A 47 -19.36 -18.60 -9.06
C GLN A 47 -18.72 -17.25 -9.38
N HIS A 48 -18.22 -16.54 -8.37
CA HIS A 48 -17.65 -15.19 -8.50
C HIS A 48 -16.12 -15.19 -8.41
N LEU A 49 -15.48 -16.36 -8.46
CA LEU A 49 -14.04 -16.46 -8.53
C LEU A 49 -13.51 -15.74 -9.79
N PRO A 50 -12.39 -15.00 -9.70
CA PRO A 50 -11.88 -14.20 -10.81
C PRO A 50 -11.07 -15.04 -11.82
N ALA A 51 -11.67 -16.13 -12.31
CA ALA A 51 -11.09 -17.03 -13.31
C ALA A 51 -12.20 -17.70 -14.13
N SER A 52 -11.94 -17.99 -15.40
CA SER A 52 -12.84 -18.81 -16.22
C SER A 52 -12.88 -20.25 -15.73
N ASP A 53 -13.96 -20.98 -16.02
CA ASP A 53 -14.11 -22.40 -15.65
C ASP A 53 -12.94 -23.25 -16.17
N GLU A 54 -12.51 -23.03 -17.41
CA GLU A 54 -11.34 -23.68 -18.00
C GLU A 54 -10.06 -23.42 -17.17
N ARG A 55 -9.89 -22.18 -16.71
CA ARG A 55 -8.74 -21.80 -15.89
C ARG A 55 -8.81 -22.42 -14.50
N LEU A 56 -9.98 -22.51 -13.90
CA LEU A 56 -10.18 -23.19 -12.62
C LEU A 56 -9.86 -24.69 -12.72
N ILE A 57 -10.23 -25.35 -13.82
CA ILE A 57 -9.86 -26.75 -14.08
C ILE A 57 -8.34 -26.90 -14.15
N GLN A 58 -7.66 -26.03 -14.91
CA GLN A 58 -6.19 -26.05 -14.99
C GLN A 58 -5.54 -25.86 -13.61
N ILE A 59 -6.00 -24.88 -12.83
CA ILE A 59 -5.46 -24.63 -11.48
C ILE A 59 -5.66 -25.86 -10.60
N ARG A 60 -6.85 -26.47 -10.63
CA ARG A 60 -7.16 -27.69 -9.88
C ARG A 60 -6.21 -28.84 -10.24
N ASP A 61 -5.92 -29.04 -11.52
CA ASP A 61 -4.99 -30.09 -11.97
C ASP A 61 -3.55 -29.82 -11.53
N HIS A 62 -3.12 -28.56 -11.53
CA HIS A 62 -1.81 -28.19 -10.97
C HIS A 62 -1.76 -28.30 -9.44
N GLN A 63 -2.85 -27.98 -8.73
CA GLN A 63 -2.93 -28.18 -7.27
C GLN A 63 -2.77 -29.67 -6.89
N ARG A 64 -3.32 -30.58 -7.70
CA ARG A 64 -3.19 -32.04 -7.51
C ARG A 64 -1.77 -32.58 -7.74
N LYS A 65 -0.95 -31.84 -8.48
CA LYS A 65 0.46 -32.19 -8.75
C LYS A 65 1.41 -31.58 -7.73
N ASP A 66 1.01 -30.50 -7.06
CA ASP A 66 1.82 -29.82 -6.04
C ASP A 66 1.82 -30.63 -4.73
N PRO A 67 2.97 -31.21 -4.31
CA PRO A 67 3.04 -32.08 -3.14
C PRO A 67 2.61 -31.38 -1.85
N MET A 68 2.89 -30.08 -1.73
CA MET A 68 2.55 -29.29 -0.55
C MET A 68 1.04 -29.08 -0.47
N LEU A 69 0.40 -28.72 -1.60
CA LEU A 69 -1.04 -28.49 -1.63
C LEU A 69 -1.85 -29.77 -1.48
N CYS A 70 -1.38 -30.90 -2.04
CA CYS A 70 -1.97 -32.21 -1.78
C CYS A 70 -1.95 -32.55 -0.29
N THR A 71 -0.81 -32.35 0.36
CA THR A 71 -0.69 -32.59 1.82
C THR A 71 -1.68 -31.73 2.62
N TRP A 72 -1.92 -30.49 2.20
CA TRP A 72 -2.89 -29.61 2.87
C TRP A 72 -4.32 -30.06 2.62
N ARG A 73 -4.65 -30.41 1.38
CA ARG A 73 -5.96 -30.92 1.00
C ARG A 73 -6.32 -32.19 1.78
N ASP A 74 -5.41 -33.16 1.85
CA ASP A 74 -5.66 -34.44 2.53
C ASP A 74 -5.81 -34.23 4.05
N GLN A 75 -5.14 -33.24 4.64
CA GLN A 75 -5.33 -32.85 6.04
C GLN A 75 -6.67 -32.15 6.29
N ILE A 76 -7.16 -31.33 5.35
CA ILE A 76 -8.44 -30.64 5.46
C ILE A 76 -9.61 -31.64 5.32
N LEU A 77 -9.49 -32.60 4.41
CA LEU A 77 -10.51 -33.63 4.18
C LEU A 77 -10.51 -34.73 5.26
N GLY A 78 -9.61 -34.68 6.24
CA GLY A 78 -9.53 -35.68 7.31
C GLY A 78 -8.92 -37.02 6.90
N GLU A 79 -8.32 -37.09 5.70
CA GLU A 79 -7.66 -38.28 5.17
C GLU A 79 -6.20 -38.41 5.65
N GLY A 80 -5.66 -37.36 6.28
CA GLY A 80 -4.28 -37.30 6.78
C GLY A 80 -4.10 -37.74 8.25
N LYS A 81 -3.05 -38.54 8.52
CA LYS A 81 -2.60 -38.85 9.89
C LYS A 81 -1.85 -37.64 10.48
N ARG A 82 -2.49 -36.97 11.45
CA ARG A 82 -2.02 -35.83 12.27
C ARG A 82 -2.05 -34.45 11.58
N ARG A 83 -2.70 -33.48 12.26
CA ARG A 83 -2.60 -32.03 11.97
C ARG A 83 -1.15 -31.60 12.07
N ASN A 84 -0.54 -31.22 10.95
CA ASN A 84 0.82 -30.70 10.92
C ASN A 84 0.80 -29.24 11.40
N SER A 85 1.63 -28.88 12.40
CA SER A 85 1.59 -27.57 13.07
C SER A 85 1.81 -26.38 12.12
N LYS A 86 2.45 -26.60 10.96
CA LYS A 86 2.67 -25.56 9.95
C LYS A 86 1.39 -25.12 9.23
N ILE A 87 0.37 -25.98 9.11
CA ILE A 87 -0.94 -25.61 8.53
C ILE A 87 -1.75 -24.80 9.54
N SER A 88 -1.52 -25.00 10.85
CA SER A 88 -2.13 -24.16 11.89
C SER A 88 -1.83 -22.66 11.71
N ASN A 89 -0.71 -22.32 11.05
CA ASN A 89 -0.36 -20.93 10.74
C ASN A 89 -1.24 -20.31 9.62
N TYR A 90 -1.96 -21.15 8.89
CA TYR A 90 -2.87 -20.76 7.81
C TYR A 90 -4.29 -21.19 8.19
N ALA A 91 -4.85 -20.53 9.20
CA ALA A 91 -6.29 -20.56 9.44
C ALA A 91 -7.03 -20.20 8.13
N ASP A 92 -8.21 -20.79 7.93
CA ASP A 92 -9.15 -20.53 6.84
C ASP A 92 -8.82 -21.14 5.47
N LEU A 93 -8.12 -22.28 5.43
CA LEU A 93 -8.04 -23.12 4.22
C LEU A 93 -9.25 -24.04 4.10
N SER A 94 -9.85 -24.10 2.91
CA SER A 94 -11.00 -24.94 2.61
C SER A 94 -10.88 -25.59 1.23
N VAL A 95 -11.62 -26.68 1.01
CA VAL A 95 -11.67 -27.38 -0.28
C VAL A 95 -13.11 -27.40 -0.75
N LYS A 96 -13.36 -26.89 -1.97
CA LYS A 96 -14.67 -26.91 -2.61
C LYS A 96 -14.52 -27.37 -4.06
N ASP A 97 -15.31 -28.36 -4.48
CA ASP A 97 -15.23 -28.97 -5.81
C ASP A 97 -13.80 -29.34 -6.22
N GLY A 98 -13.03 -29.86 -5.26
CA GLY A 98 -11.63 -30.25 -5.42
C GLY A 98 -10.64 -29.09 -5.59
N LEU A 99 -11.09 -27.83 -5.50
CA LEU A 99 -10.26 -26.63 -5.54
C LEU A 99 -9.92 -26.19 -4.12
N LEU A 100 -8.63 -25.95 -3.87
CA LEU A 100 -8.14 -25.43 -2.59
C LEU A 100 -8.26 -23.90 -2.56
N LEU A 101 -8.91 -23.39 -1.52
CA LEU A 101 -9.21 -21.98 -1.30
C LEU A 101 -8.67 -21.50 0.06
N LYS A 102 -8.47 -20.19 0.17
CA LYS A 102 -8.19 -19.49 1.43
C LYS A 102 -9.14 -18.31 1.64
N GLY A 103 -10.20 -18.52 2.42
CA GLY A 103 -11.39 -17.66 2.34
C GLY A 103 -11.87 -17.62 0.90
N ASP A 104 -12.04 -16.41 0.35
CA ASP A 104 -12.59 -16.20 -1.00
C ASP A 104 -11.51 -16.18 -2.11
N ARG A 105 -10.31 -16.70 -1.83
CA ARG A 105 -9.16 -16.63 -2.75
C ARG A 105 -8.71 -18.00 -3.21
N ILE A 106 -8.31 -18.09 -4.47
CA ILE A 106 -7.76 -19.30 -5.06
C ILE A 106 -6.33 -19.52 -4.57
N VAL A 107 -6.03 -20.72 -4.05
CA VAL A 107 -4.65 -21.07 -3.69
C VAL A 107 -3.86 -21.41 -4.95
N ILE A 108 -2.78 -20.68 -5.23
CA ILE A 108 -2.02 -20.86 -6.47
C ILE A 108 -0.84 -21.83 -6.27
N PRO A 109 -0.79 -22.94 -7.04
CA PRO A 109 0.32 -23.90 -7.00
C PRO A 109 1.63 -23.28 -7.47
N LYS A 110 2.76 -23.81 -7.01
CA LYS A 110 4.08 -23.19 -7.20
C LYS A 110 4.38 -22.83 -8.65
N ASP A 111 4.04 -23.72 -9.58
CA ASP A 111 4.36 -23.60 -11.00
C ASP A 111 3.62 -22.43 -11.68
N LEU A 112 2.44 -22.07 -11.18
CA LEU A 112 1.61 -20.99 -11.75
C LEU A 112 1.90 -19.62 -11.12
N GLN A 113 2.66 -19.55 -10.03
CA GLN A 113 2.88 -18.30 -9.29
C GLN A 113 3.54 -17.22 -10.15
N GLN A 114 4.49 -17.56 -11.03
CA GLN A 114 5.14 -16.59 -11.91
C GLN A 114 4.18 -15.98 -12.94
N GLU A 115 3.32 -16.80 -13.53
CA GLU A 115 2.29 -16.36 -14.47
C GLU A 115 1.28 -15.44 -13.77
N VAL A 116 0.82 -15.83 -12.58
CA VAL A 116 -0.13 -15.05 -11.79
C VAL A 116 0.49 -13.74 -11.33
N LEU A 117 1.76 -13.71 -10.90
CA LEU A 117 2.47 -12.46 -10.57
C LEU A 117 2.50 -11.49 -11.75
N LYS A 118 2.78 -11.99 -12.96
CA LYS A 118 2.75 -11.19 -14.18
C LYS A 118 1.35 -10.60 -14.44
N GLN A 119 0.30 -11.38 -14.26
CA GLN A 119 -1.09 -10.93 -14.43
C GLN A 119 -1.49 -9.89 -13.37
N LEU A 120 -1.17 -10.14 -12.09
CA LEU A 120 -1.43 -9.21 -10.99
C LEU A 120 -0.75 -7.86 -11.21
N HIS A 121 0.47 -7.89 -11.75
CA HIS A 121 1.27 -6.70 -12.03
C HIS A 121 0.89 -5.98 -13.35
N SER A 122 -0.06 -6.51 -14.12
CA SER A 122 -0.51 -5.91 -15.38
C SER A 122 -0.90 -4.43 -15.20
N GLY A 123 -0.46 -3.58 -16.13
CA GLY A 123 -0.69 -2.14 -16.07
C GLY A 123 0.27 -1.36 -15.15
N HIS A 124 1.30 -2.01 -14.57
CA HIS A 124 2.42 -1.35 -13.87
C HIS A 124 1.99 -0.37 -12.76
N GLN A 125 0.92 -0.70 -12.03
CA GLN A 125 0.31 0.18 -11.01
C GLN A 125 1.05 0.23 -9.67
N GLY A 126 2.27 -0.34 -9.61
CA GLY A 126 3.08 -0.37 -8.40
C GLY A 126 2.62 -1.39 -7.35
N ILE A 127 3.39 -1.43 -6.26
CA ILE A 127 3.38 -2.51 -5.27
C ILE A 127 2.06 -2.61 -4.49
N VAL A 128 1.45 -1.46 -4.17
CA VAL A 128 0.23 -1.38 -3.36
C VAL A 128 -0.94 -1.97 -4.14
N LYS A 129 -1.12 -1.56 -5.41
CA LYS A 129 -2.20 -2.05 -6.27
C LYS A 129 -2.03 -3.53 -6.60
N THR A 130 -0.81 -4.01 -6.82
CA THR A 130 -0.57 -5.45 -7.03
C THR A 130 -0.93 -6.27 -5.78
N LYS A 131 -0.62 -5.78 -4.57
CA LYS A 131 -1.06 -6.43 -3.31
C LYS A 131 -2.58 -6.40 -3.13
N GLU A 132 -3.24 -5.30 -3.46
CA GLU A 132 -4.71 -5.19 -3.41
C GLU A 132 -5.39 -6.22 -4.33
N ARG A 133 -4.94 -6.31 -5.58
CA ARG A 133 -5.46 -7.31 -6.54
C ARG A 133 -5.28 -8.74 -6.04
N ALA A 134 -4.11 -9.05 -5.46
CA ALA A 134 -3.86 -10.36 -4.89
C ALA A 134 -4.83 -10.68 -3.74
N ARG A 135 -5.08 -9.72 -2.84
CA ARG A 135 -5.95 -9.89 -1.67
C ARG A 135 -7.40 -10.24 -2.00
N ILE A 136 -7.87 -9.91 -3.20
CA ILE A 136 -9.25 -10.19 -3.62
C ILE A 136 -9.37 -11.40 -4.57
N SER A 137 -8.25 -12.03 -4.96
CA SER A 137 -8.28 -13.06 -6.01
C SER A 137 -7.52 -14.33 -5.65
N VAL A 138 -6.29 -14.21 -5.17
CA VAL A 138 -5.34 -15.33 -5.11
C VAL A 138 -4.50 -15.32 -3.85
N TRP A 139 -4.02 -16.49 -3.45
CA TRP A 139 -3.16 -16.63 -2.29
C TRP A 139 -2.13 -17.75 -2.43
N TRP A 140 -0.96 -17.54 -1.82
CA TRP A 140 0.01 -18.58 -1.49
C TRP A 140 0.91 -18.09 -0.34
N PRO A 141 1.64 -18.97 0.37
CA PRO A 141 2.60 -18.54 1.38
C PRO A 141 3.66 -17.62 0.80
N GLY A 142 3.85 -16.45 1.41
CA GLY A 142 4.88 -15.51 0.99
C GLY A 142 4.53 -14.63 -0.21
N ILE A 143 3.28 -14.68 -0.72
CA ILE A 143 2.82 -13.84 -1.86
C ILE A 143 3.21 -12.37 -1.74
N THR A 144 3.15 -11.77 -0.55
CA THR A 144 3.54 -10.37 -0.32
C THR A 144 5.00 -10.12 -0.68
N LYS A 145 5.91 -11.02 -0.27
CA LYS A 145 7.35 -10.92 -0.53
C LYS A 145 7.66 -11.15 -2.01
N ASP A 146 6.94 -12.09 -2.63
CA ASP A 146 7.07 -12.38 -4.06
C ASP A 146 6.62 -11.18 -4.90
N ILE A 147 5.50 -10.53 -4.53
CA ILE A 147 5.04 -9.28 -5.16
C ILE A 147 6.08 -8.18 -4.99
N GLU A 148 6.61 -7.98 -3.78
CA GLU A 148 7.63 -6.96 -3.53
C GLU A 148 8.87 -7.17 -4.40
N THR A 149 9.35 -8.40 -4.47
CA THR A 149 10.51 -8.78 -5.28
C THR A 149 10.22 -8.60 -6.78
N TYR A 150 9.04 -9.00 -7.24
CA TYR A 150 8.65 -8.91 -8.65
C TYR A 150 8.51 -7.46 -9.11
N VAL A 151 7.77 -6.65 -8.35
CA VAL A 151 7.56 -5.22 -8.67
C VAL A 151 8.86 -4.42 -8.54
N GLY A 152 9.69 -4.72 -7.53
CA GLY A 152 11.00 -4.07 -7.35
C GLY A 152 12.01 -4.37 -8.47
N LYS A 153 11.82 -5.46 -9.23
CA LYS A 153 12.62 -5.79 -10.42
C LYS A 153 12.00 -5.25 -11.71
N CYS A 154 10.82 -4.63 -11.67
CA CYS A 154 10.15 -4.12 -12.85
C CYS A 154 10.79 -2.81 -13.34
N THR A 155 11.40 -2.84 -14.52
CA THR A 155 12.07 -1.67 -15.11
C THR A 155 11.13 -0.49 -15.34
N ILE A 156 9.87 -0.75 -15.72
CA ILE A 156 8.86 0.29 -15.97
C ILE A 156 8.47 0.98 -14.66
N CYS A 157 8.18 0.21 -13.61
CA CYS A 157 7.85 0.78 -12.31
C CYS A 157 9.04 1.52 -11.69
N CYS A 158 10.26 1.00 -11.81
CA CYS A 158 11.45 1.67 -11.28
C CYS A 158 11.72 2.99 -12.00
N LYS A 159 11.51 3.08 -13.32
CA LYS A 159 11.67 4.33 -14.08
C LYS A 159 10.62 5.38 -13.73
N ASN A 160 9.39 4.96 -13.42
CA ASN A 160 8.27 5.85 -13.12
C ASN A 160 8.09 6.10 -11.61
N GLN A 161 9.02 5.62 -10.78
CA GLN A 161 8.93 5.83 -9.34
C GLN A 161 9.28 7.28 -9.01
N TYR A 162 8.38 7.97 -8.30
CA TYR A 162 8.66 9.32 -7.81
C TYR A 162 9.88 9.29 -6.89
N PRO A 163 10.85 10.20 -7.09
CA PRO A 163 11.98 10.33 -6.17
C PRO A 163 11.46 10.66 -4.78
N LYS A 164 11.94 9.94 -3.78
CA LYS A 164 11.79 10.38 -2.39
C LYS A 164 12.75 11.54 -2.21
N TYR A 165 12.22 12.76 -2.16
CA TYR A 165 13.03 13.93 -1.85
C TYR A 165 13.59 13.78 -0.44
N GLU A 166 14.89 13.98 -0.29
CA GLU A 166 15.51 14.11 1.02
C GLU A 166 14.96 15.38 1.70
N PRO A 167 14.79 15.38 3.04
CA PRO A 167 14.45 16.59 3.76
C PRO A 167 15.45 17.70 3.45
N MET A 168 14.98 18.94 3.34
CA MET A 168 15.85 20.09 3.15
C MET A 168 16.80 20.20 4.34
N CYS A 169 18.12 20.15 4.09
CA CYS A 169 19.12 20.40 5.13
C CYS A 169 19.21 21.91 5.39
N PRO A 170 18.84 22.40 6.59
CA PRO A 170 19.00 23.81 6.92
C PRO A 170 20.48 24.16 6.99
N SER A 171 20.85 25.32 6.43
CA SER A 171 22.21 25.85 6.59
C SER A 171 22.42 26.32 8.03
N GLU A 172 23.62 26.09 8.58
CA GLU A 172 24.01 26.65 9.87
C GLU A 172 23.93 28.18 9.87
N LEU A 173 23.40 28.74 10.95
CA LEU A 173 23.38 30.19 11.15
C LEU A 173 24.79 30.65 11.53
N PRO A 174 25.33 31.72 10.90
CA PRO A 174 26.62 32.28 11.30
C PRO A 174 26.59 32.78 12.75
N THR A 175 27.76 33.01 13.36
CA THR A 175 27.85 33.50 14.75
C THR A 175 27.89 35.03 14.84
N ASN A 176 28.30 35.71 13.77
CA ASN A 176 28.44 37.17 13.74
C ASN A 176 27.83 37.78 12.46
N PRO A 177 27.40 39.06 12.51
CA PRO A 177 27.01 39.82 11.32
C PRO A 177 28.11 39.81 10.26
N TRP A 178 27.72 39.75 8.99
CA TRP A 178 28.60 39.82 7.82
C TRP A 178 29.62 38.68 7.71
N GLN A 179 29.55 37.66 8.55
CA GLN A 179 30.40 36.48 8.45
C GLN A 179 30.08 35.68 7.18
N LYS A 180 28.79 35.53 6.84
CA LYS A 180 28.33 34.85 5.62
C LYS A 180 27.27 35.69 4.93
N VAL A 181 27.45 35.93 3.64
CA VAL A 181 26.51 36.70 2.83
C VAL A 181 25.95 35.87 1.68
N GLY A 182 24.68 36.10 1.37
CA GLY A 182 24.02 35.57 0.19
C GLY A 182 23.95 36.67 -0.85
N THR A 183 24.41 36.38 -2.06
CA THR A 183 24.39 37.34 -3.16
C THR A 183 23.58 36.77 -4.31
N ASP A 184 22.68 37.57 -4.87
CA ASP A 184 21.92 37.18 -6.06
C ASP A 184 21.70 38.38 -6.97
N LEU A 185 21.40 38.12 -8.23
CA LEU A 185 21.04 39.13 -9.21
C LEU A 185 19.55 39.06 -9.49
N PHE A 186 18.88 40.21 -9.49
CA PHE A 186 17.48 40.28 -9.87
C PHE A 186 17.23 41.46 -10.81
N MET A 187 16.13 41.37 -11.57
CA MET A 187 15.70 42.40 -12.49
C MET A 187 14.40 43.04 -11.99
N TRP A 188 14.35 44.36 -11.99
CA TRP A 188 13.16 45.11 -11.64
C TRP A 188 13.02 46.33 -12.55
N LYS A 189 11.84 46.51 -13.18
CA LYS A 189 11.56 47.61 -14.12
C LYS A 189 12.69 47.83 -15.14
N GLN A 190 13.11 46.76 -15.82
CA GLN A 190 14.18 46.75 -16.83
C GLN A 190 15.57 47.18 -16.34
N ASN A 191 15.78 47.23 -15.01
CA ASN A 191 17.08 47.50 -14.41
C ASN A 191 17.56 46.26 -13.67
N ASN A 192 18.87 46.00 -13.74
CA ASN A 192 19.51 44.92 -13.01
C ASN A 192 19.99 45.41 -11.64
N TYR A 193 19.91 44.53 -10.65
CA TYR A 193 20.29 44.83 -9.28
C TYR A 193 21.09 43.67 -8.70
N LEU A 194 22.06 44.02 -7.86
CA LEU A 194 22.75 43.11 -6.97
C LEU A 194 22.06 43.17 -5.61
N LEU A 195 21.58 42.02 -5.15
CA LEU A 195 21.07 41.80 -3.81
C LEU A 195 22.17 41.15 -2.96
N VAL A 196 22.45 41.71 -1.79
CA VAL A 196 23.35 41.13 -0.80
C VAL A 196 22.62 41.04 0.52
N ILE A 197 22.58 39.85 1.11
CA ILE A 197 21.90 39.58 2.39
C ILE A 197 22.91 39.01 3.37
N ASP A 198 22.99 39.60 4.57
CA ASP A 198 23.71 39.00 5.69
C ASP A 198 22.92 37.82 6.28
N TYR A 199 23.53 36.64 6.36
CA TYR A 199 22.85 35.45 6.89
C TYR A 199 22.58 35.53 8.40
N TYR A 200 23.34 36.31 9.15
CA TYR A 200 23.14 36.47 10.59
C TYR A 200 21.99 37.44 10.89
N SER A 201 22.13 38.70 10.50
CA SER A 201 21.17 39.76 10.82
C SER A 201 19.98 39.84 9.88
N ARG A 202 20.03 39.16 8.71
CA ARG A 202 19.09 39.31 7.60
C ARG A 202 19.04 40.72 7.01
N TYR A 203 20.05 41.55 7.29
CA TYR A 203 20.17 42.88 6.70
C TYR A 203 20.37 42.79 5.19
N ILE A 204 19.70 43.67 4.45
CA ILE A 204 19.64 43.65 2.99
C ILE A 204 20.32 44.89 2.42
N GLU A 205 21.23 44.68 1.48
CA GLU A 205 21.88 45.69 0.66
C GLU A 205 21.51 45.47 -0.81
N ILE A 206 21.16 46.56 -1.49
CA ILE A 206 20.79 46.53 -2.91
C ILE A 206 21.62 47.57 -3.64
N ALA A 207 22.28 47.14 -4.72
CA ALA A 207 23.02 48.02 -5.62
C ALA A 207 22.45 47.90 -7.04
N LYS A 208 22.13 49.04 -7.65
CA LYS A 208 21.75 49.06 -9.07
C LYS A 208 22.98 48.78 -9.93
N LEU A 209 22.86 47.84 -10.86
CA LEU A 209 23.91 47.46 -11.79
C LEU A 209 23.70 48.13 -13.16
N ASN A 210 24.75 48.73 -13.69
CA ASN A 210 24.78 49.18 -15.08
C ASN A 210 25.04 48.02 -16.05
N THR A 211 25.81 47.01 -15.62
CA THR A 211 26.10 45.77 -16.35
C THR A 211 26.05 44.58 -15.40
N THR A 212 25.64 43.41 -15.89
CA THR A 212 25.64 42.14 -15.12
C THR A 212 26.97 41.38 -15.27
N THR A 213 28.03 42.08 -15.68
CA THR A 213 29.36 41.49 -15.81
C THR A 213 29.99 41.27 -14.43
N SER A 214 30.88 40.30 -14.32
CA SER A 214 31.59 40.01 -13.05
C SER A 214 32.32 41.24 -12.52
N GLU A 215 32.91 42.05 -13.38
CA GLU A 215 33.59 43.29 -12.99
C GLU A 215 32.65 44.30 -12.33
N GLY A 216 31.45 44.49 -12.88
CA GLY A 216 30.43 45.37 -12.29
C GLY A 216 29.97 44.86 -10.93
N VAL A 217 29.71 43.55 -10.81
CA VAL A 217 29.33 42.93 -9.53
C VAL A 217 30.45 43.07 -8.49
N ILE A 218 31.71 42.81 -8.86
CA ILE A 218 32.87 42.94 -7.97
C ILE A 218 33.02 44.39 -7.49
N HIS A 219 32.83 45.38 -8.37
CA HIS A 219 32.90 46.79 -7.98
C HIS A 219 31.90 47.14 -6.87
N HIS A 220 30.64 46.72 -7.03
CA HIS A 220 29.62 46.96 -6.01
C HIS A 220 29.84 46.14 -4.74
N LEU A 221 30.26 44.87 -4.85
CA LEU A 221 30.61 44.05 -3.67
C LEU A 221 31.75 44.67 -2.87
N LYS A 222 32.81 45.16 -3.52
CA LYS A 222 33.92 45.85 -2.84
C LYS A 222 33.42 47.08 -2.08
N SER A 223 32.51 47.86 -2.68
CA SER A 223 31.91 49.02 -2.01
C SER A 223 31.05 48.64 -0.80
N ILE A 224 30.30 47.54 -0.88
CA ILE A 224 29.51 47.01 0.24
C ILE A 224 30.44 46.50 1.35
N PHE A 225 31.45 45.70 1.02
CA PHE A 225 32.40 45.15 1.99
C PHE A 225 33.29 46.22 2.62
N ALA A 226 33.57 47.34 1.94
CA ALA A 226 34.26 48.48 2.55
C ALA A 226 33.46 49.13 3.69
N ARG A 227 32.12 49.00 3.70
CA ARG A 227 31.25 49.56 4.75
C ARG A 227 31.04 48.60 5.92
N HIS A 228 30.98 47.31 5.64
CA HIS A 228 30.57 46.29 6.63
C HIS A 228 31.67 45.33 7.06
N GLY A 229 32.82 45.36 6.37
CA GLY A 229 33.89 44.40 6.52
C GLY A 229 33.84 43.30 5.46
N LEU A 230 34.94 42.55 5.37
CA LEU A 230 35.04 41.39 4.49
C LEU A 230 34.36 40.19 5.16
N PRO A 231 33.48 39.46 4.45
CA PRO A 231 32.95 38.19 4.92
C PRO A 231 34.05 37.14 5.13
N GLN A 232 33.80 36.17 6.01
CA GLN A 232 34.76 35.12 6.40
C GLN A 232 34.56 33.82 5.62
#